data_AF-A0A2T7UJI9-F1
#
_entry.id   AF-A0A2T7UJI9-F1
#
_cell.length_a   1.000
_cell.length_b   1.000
_cell.length_c   1.000
_cell.angle_alpha   90.00
_cell.angle_beta   90.00
_cell.angle_gamma   90.00
#
_symmetry.space_group_name_H-M   'P 1'
#
loop_
_entity.id
_entity.type
_entity.pdbx_description
1 polymer ?
#
loop_
_entity_poly.entity_id
_entity_poly.type
_entity_poly.pdbx_seq_one_letter_code
_entity_poly.pdbx_strand_id
1 'polypeptide(L)'
;MLGFGRIVDTAQAQTVIETPVALAMPQTDLRMTAQARLDVESALQGMSDADLALTYARIFATFRDYIGEDDLSVARALVDYALLTEAALEARGIPRPSGTESARSMLTTYELAL
;
A
#
# COMPACT_ATOMS: atom_id res chain seq x y z
N MET A 1 -19.90 -9.03 56.53
CA MET A 1 -18.75 -8.17 56.18
C MET A 1 -17.77 -8.99 55.36
N LEU A 2 -17.26 -8.39 54.28
CA LEU A 2 -16.64 -9.02 53.12
C LEU A 2 -15.30 -9.72 53.39
N GLY A 3 -15.10 -10.85 52.71
CA GLY A 3 -13.85 -11.60 52.60
C GLY A 3 -12.89 -10.99 51.56
N PHE A 4 -11.61 -11.24 51.80
CA PHE A 4 -10.44 -10.59 51.22
C PHE A 4 -10.25 -10.89 49.72
N GLY A 5 -10.25 -9.82 48.91
CA GLY A 5 -9.80 -9.84 47.53
C GLY A 5 -8.26 -9.84 47.45
N ARG A 6 -7.72 -10.89 46.87
CA ARG A 6 -6.33 -11.01 46.42
C ARG A 6 -6.19 -10.25 45.11
N ILE A 7 -5.54 -9.08 45.12
CA ILE A 7 -5.14 -8.40 43.89
C ILE A 7 -3.62 -8.51 43.81
N VAL A 8 -3.18 -9.35 42.87
CA VAL A 8 -1.79 -9.48 42.47
C VAL A 8 -1.54 -8.31 41.52
N ASP A 9 -0.73 -7.36 41.97
CA ASP A 9 -0.23 -6.25 41.16
C ASP A 9 0.80 -6.81 40.17
N THR A 10 0.32 -7.33 39.05
CA THR A 10 1.14 -7.53 37.87
C THR A 10 1.21 -6.19 37.15
N ALA A 11 2.25 -5.43 37.47
CA ALA A 11 2.79 -4.37 36.63
C ALA A 11 3.11 -4.93 35.23
N GLN A 12 2.09 -4.96 34.38
CA GLN A 12 2.23 -5.14 32.95
C GLN A 12 2.84 -3.85 32.43
N ALA A 13 4.15 -3.90 32.18
CA ALA A 13 4.85 -2.96 31.32
C ALA A 13 4.03 -2.79 30.03
N GLN A 14 3.33 -1.66 29.93
CA GLN A 14 2.73 -1.22 28.70
C GLN A 14 3.87 -0.79 27.78
N THR A 15 4.43 -1.77 27.08
CA THR A 15 5.15 -1.52 25.84
C THR A 15 4.21 -0.74 24.94
N VAL A 16 4.57 0.52 24.71
CA VAL A 16 4.03 1.37 23.66
C VAL A 16 4.18 0.58 22.36
N ILE A 17 3.11 -0.08 21.94
CA ILE A 17 3.01 -0.56 20.57
C ILE A 17 2.73 0.70 19.76
N GLU A 18 3.82 1.31 19.26
CA GLU A 18 3.74 2.15 18.06
C GLU A 18 2.91 1.36 17.06
N THR A 19 1.70 1.83 16.82
CA THR A 19 0.84 1.23 15.80
C THR A 19 1.47 1.69 14.49
N PRO A 20 2.17 0.82 13.73
CA PRO A 20 2.43 1.20 12.35
C PRO A 20 1.05 1.43 11.76
N VAL A 21 0.86 2.59 11.16
CA VAL A 21 -0.36 2.90 10.40
C VAL A 21 -0.44 1.82 9.33
N ALA A 22 -1.14 0.73 9.66
CA ALA A 22 -1.44 -0.33 8.73
C ALA A 22 -2.32 0.35 7.70
N LEU A 23 -1.77 0.54 6.51
CA LEU A 23 -2.51 0.91 5.31
C LEU A 23 -3.56 -0.19 5.14
N ALA A 24 -4.71 -0.01 5.78
CA ALA A 24 -5.83 -0.94 5.72
C ALA A 24 -6.54 -0.71 4.39
N MET A 25 -5.82 -0.93 3.29
CA MET A 25 -6.43 -1.18 2.00
C MET A 25 -7.18 -2.51 2.11
N PRO A 26 -8.44 -2.60 1.66
CA PRO A 26 -9.15 -3.87 1.59
C PRO A 26 -8.30 -4.85 0.78
N GLN A 27 -7.94 -5.98 1.38
CA GLN A 27 -7.06 -7.01 0.81
C GLN A 27 -7.61 -7.65 -0.48
N THR A 28 -8.86 -7.35 -0.84
CA THR A 28 -9.59 -7.98 -1.94
C THR A 28 -9.05 -7.60 -3.32
N ASP A 29 -8.35 -6.47 -3.45
CA ASP A 29 -7.92 -5.93 -4.75
C ASP A 29 -6.44 -6.17 -5.09
N LEU A 30 -5.65 -6.84 -4.25
CA LEU A 30 -4.23 -7.13 -4.54
C LEU A 30 -4.06 -8.61 -4.94
N ARG A 31 -3.45 -8.88 -6.10
CA ARG A 31 -3.11 -10.24 -6.55
C ARG A 31 -1.71 -10.69 -6.12
N MET A 32 -0.94 -9.81 -5.47
CA MET A 32 0.36 -10.15 -4.90
C MET A 32 0.25 -10.96 -3.59
N THR A 33 1.30 -11.72 -3.26
CA THR A 33 1.37 -12.48 -2.00
C THR A 33 1.53 -11.54 -0.80
N ALA A 34 1.15 -12.02 0.39
CA ALA A 34 1.30 -11.24 1.63
C ALA A 34 2.76 -10.86 1.91
N GLN A 35 3.72 -11.74 1.61
CA GLN A 35 5.15 -11.44 1.78
C GLN A 35 5.60 -10.33 0.82
N ALA A 36 5.26 -10.45 -0.47
CA ALA A 36 5.62 -9.44 -1.46
C ALA A 36 5.03 -8.06 -1.11
N ARG A 37 3.80 -8.04 -0.59
CA ARG A 37 3.17 -6.82 -0.09
C ARG A 37 4.00 -6.17 1.03
N LEU A 38 4.38 -6.93 2.06
CA LEU A 38 5.16 -6.41 3.19
C LEU A 38 6.52 -5.89 2.74
N ASP A 39 7.18 -6.59 1.82
CA ASP A 39 8.48 -6.19 1.28
C ASP A 39 8.35 -4.85 0.52
N VAL A 40 7.28 -4.68 -0.28
CA VAL A 40 6.99 -3.43 -1.00
C VAL A 40 6.65 -2.31 -0.03
N GLU A 41 5.76 -2.53 0.93
CA GLU A 41 5.38 -1.53 1.94
C GLU A 41 6.61 -1.06 2.73
N SER A 42 7.50 -1.99 3.11
CA SER A 42 8.77 -1.66 3.77
C SER A 42 9.69 -0.83 2.88
N ALA A 43 9.81 -1.19 1.60
CA ALA A 43 10.59 -0.40 0.64
C ALA A 43 10.02 1.01 0.47
N LEU A 44 8.70 1.16 0.33
CA LEU A 44 8.01 2.45 0.20
C LEU A 44 8.20 3.31 1.46
N GLN A 45 8.19 2.71 2.66
CA GLN A 45 8.47 3.42 3.91
C GLN A 45 9.88 4.03 3.93
N GLY A 46 10.87 3.35 3.36
CA GLY A 46 12.25 3.85 3.28
C GLY A 46 12.49 4.95 2.24
N MET A 47 11.54 5.20 1.33
CA MET A 47 11.70 6.21 0.27
C MET A 47 11.50 7.64 0.76
N SER A 48 12.21 8.58 0.15
CA SER A 48 11.90 10.01 0.27
C SER A 48 10.59 10.34 -0.44
N ASP A 49 9.98 11.47 -0.08
CA ASP A 49 8.69 11.88 -0.68
C ASP A 49 8.81 12.14 -2.19
N ALA A 50 9.95 12.68 -2.64
CA ALA A 50 10.24 12.88 -4.05
C ALA A 50 10.40 11.54 -4.79
N ASP A 51 11.09 10.58 -4.18
CA ASP A 51 11.29 9.25 -4.77
C ASP A 51 9.97 8.47 -4.82
N LEU A 52 9.11 8.64 -3.82
CA LEU A 52 7.79 8.00 -3.79
C LEU A 52 6.90 8.53 -4.92
N ALA A 53 6.84 9.85 -5.10
CA ALA A 53 6.12 10.47 -6.20
C ALA A 53 6.68 10.04 -7.57
N LEU A 54 8.01 10.00 -7.72
CA LEU A 54 8.66 9.53 -8.94
C LEU A 54 8.37 8.05 -9.22
N THR A 55 8.35 7.23 -8.18
CA THR A 55 8.03 5.80 -8.27
C THR A 55 6.61 5.60 -8.80
N TYR A 56 5.63 6.35 -8.26
CA TYR A 56 4.27 6.32 -8.77
C TYR A 56 4.18 6.71 -10.25
N ALA A 57 4.85 7.79 -10.64
CA ALA A 57 4.87 8.24 -12.03
C ALA A 57 5.48 7.20 -12.98
N ARG A 58 6.55 6.51 -12.54
CA ARG A 58 7.19 5.44 -13.32
C ARG A 58 6.28 4.23 -13.46
N ILE A 59 5.63 3.80 -12.37
CA ILE A 59 4.66 2.69 -12.42
C ILE A 59 3.54 3.02 -13.41
N PHE A 60 3.01 4.24 -13.39
CA PHE A 60 1.97 4.67 -14.33
C PHE A 60 2.44 4.66 -15.79
N ALA A 61 3.64 5.19 -16.07
CA ALA A 61 4.19 5.20 -17.42
C ALA A 61 4.38 3.76 -17.95
N THR A 62 5.01 2.89 -17.16
CA THR A 62 5.21 1.49 -17.52
C THR A 62 3.89 0.75 -17.69
N PHE A 63 2.89 1.02 -16.85
CA PHE A 63 1.54 0.45 -17.03
C PHE A 63 0.93 0.84 -18.38
N ARG A 64 1.11 2.10 -18.80
CA ARG A 64 0.56 2.58 -20.07
C ARG A 64 1.20 1.92 -21.27
N ASP A 65 2.50 1.67 -21.20
CA ASP A 65 3.24 0.93 -22.23
C ASP A 65 2.69 -0.50 -22.33
N TYR A 66 2.58 -1.23 -21.21
CA TYR A 66 2.14 -2.64 -21.22
C TYR A 66 0.67 -2.85 -21.57
N ILE A 67 -0.24 -1.93 -21.22
CA ILE A 67 -1.63 -2.00 -21.70
C ILE A 67 -1.70 -1.85 -23.23
N GLY A 68 -0.74 -1.17 -23.86
CA GLY A 68 -0.67 -1.05 -25.32
C GLY A 68 -0.06 -2.27 -26.02
N GLU A 69 0.68 -3.11 -25.29
CA GLU A 69 1.43 -4.25 -25.83
C GLU A 69 0.78 -5.63 -25.57
N ASP A 70 -0.45 -5.67 -25.06
CA ASP A 70 -1.23 -6.88 -24.73
C ASP A 70 -0.62 -7.81 -23.64
N ASP A 71 0.44 -7.40 -22.94
CA ASP A 71 0.92 -8.14 -21.74
C ASP A 71 0.13 -7.73 -20.49
N LEU A 72 -1.05 -8.32 -20.39
CA LEU A 72 -2.00 -8.08 -19.31
C LEU A 72 -1.51 -8.66 -17.96
N SER A 73 -0.54 -9.58 -17.97
CA SER A 73 -0.01 -10.15 -16.72
C SER A 73 0.82 -9.11 -15.95
N VAL A 74 1.70 -8.41 -16.67
CA VAL A 74 2.56 -7.36 -16.11
C VAL A 74 1.72 -6.12 -15.76
N ALA A 75 0.77 -5.75 -16.61
CA ALA A 75 -0.14 -4.63 -16.35
C ALA A 75 -0.88 -4.80 -15.01
N ARG A 76 -1.34 -6.02 -14.69
CA ARG A 76 -2.03 -6.28 -13.42
C ARG A 76 -1.12 -6.11 -12.21
N ALA A 77 0.11 -6.61 -12.29
CA ALA A 77 1.09 -6.45 -11.21
C ALA A 77 1.42 -4.97 -10.98
N LEU A 78 1.55 -4.18 -12.06
CA LEU A 78 1.76 -2.74 -11.97
C LEU A 78 0.60 -2.01 -11.30
N VAL A 79 -0.64 -2.44 -11.52
CA VAL A 79 -1.81 -1.91 -10.78
C VAL A 79 -1.69 -2.19 -9.28
N ASP A 80 -1.26 -3.40 -8.89
CA ASP A 80 -1.09 -3.72 -7.46
C ASP A 80 0.02 -2.87 -6.81
N TYR A 81 1.13 -2.64 -7.50
CA TYR A 81 2.18 -1.73 -7.04
C TYR A 81 1.70 -0.28 -6.99
N ALA A 82 0.89 0.15 -7.97
CA ALA A 82 0.30 1.48 -7.98
C ALA A 82 -0.64 1.68 -6.79
N LEU A 83 -1.45 0.67 -6.42
CA LEU A 83 -2.36 0.75 -5.26
C LEU A 83 -1.57 0.97 -3.96
N LEU A 84 -0.51 0.21 -3.73
CA LEU A 84 0.34 0.36 -2.54
C LEU A 84 1.07 1.71 -2.52
N THR A 85 1.58 2.14 -3.68
CA THR A 85 2.32 3.40 -3.80
C THR A 85 1.39 4.60 -3.64
N GLU A 86 0.18 4.55 -4.20
CA GLU A 86 -0.86 5.58 -4.02
C GLU A 86 -1.29 5.68 -2.55
N ALA A 87 -1.49 4.55 -1.88
CA ALA A 87 -1.82 4.54 -0.46
C ALA A 87 -0.69 5.13 0.40
N ALA A 88 0.57 4.88 0.05
CA ALA A 88 1.72 5.50 0.72
C ALA A 88 1.80 7.02 0.47
N LEU A 89 1.49 7.49 -0.74
CA LEU A 89 1.38 8.92 -1.05
C LEU A 89 0.27 9.58 -0.22
N GLU A 90 -0.92 8.97 -0.18
CA GLU A 90 -2.07 9.44 0.58
C GLU A 90 -1.76 9.51 2.08
N ALA A 91 -1.14 8.47 2.65
CA ALA A 91 -0.78 8.43 4.06
C ALA A 91 0.24 9.51 4.46
N ARG A 92 1.09 9.95 3.52
CA ARG A 92 2.06 11.03 3.73
C ARG A 92 1.54 12.41 3.33
N GLY A 93 0.31 12.50 2.80
CA GLY A 93 -0.26 13.75 2.30
C GLY A 93 0.45 14.30 1.05
N ILE A 94 1.16 13.45 0.31
CA ILE A 94 1.88 13.83 -0.91
C ILE A 94 0.86 13.79 -2.06
N PRO A 95 0.70 14.89 -2.82
CA PRO A 95 -0.18 14.87 -3.98
C PRO A 95 0.39 13.93 -5.03
N ARG A 96 -0.50 13.23 -5.72
CA ARG A 96 -0.11 12.40 -6.86
C ARG A 96 0.52 13.26 -7.95
N PRO A 97 1.55 12.75 -8.66
CA PRO A 97 2.15 13.45 -9.79
C PRO A 97 1.10 13.93 -10.80
N SER A 98 1.28 15.11 -11.35
CA SER A 98 0.39 15.63 -12.40
C SER A 98 0.44 14.76 -13.65
N GLY A 99 -0.70 14.46 -14.25
CA GLY A 99 -0.79 13.68 -15.48
C GLY A 99 -0.80 12.16 -15.26
N THR A 100 -0.82 11.69 -14.02
CA THR A 100 -1.08 10.28 -13.70
C THR A 100 -2.54 10.07 -13.32
N GLU A 101 -3.10 8.92 -13.70
CA GLU A 101 -4.42 8.49 -13.25
C GLU A 101 -4.34 7.86 -11.86
N SER A 102 -5.48 7.58 -11.21
CA SER A 102 -5.48 6.81 -9.95
C SER A 102 -5.17 5.34 -10.18
N ALA A 103 -4.65 4.67 -9.15
CA ALA A 103 -4.42 3.23 -9.23
C ALA A 103 -5.74 2.47 -9.42
N ARG A 104 -6.85 3.01 -8.88
CA ARG A 104 -8.21 2.51 -9.20
C ARG A 104 -8.58 2.70 -10.67
N SER A 105 -8.27 3.85 -11.27
CA SER A 105 -8.51 4.08 -12.70
C SER A 105 -7.65 3.17 -13.57
N MET A 106 -6.40 2.90 -13.15
CA MET A 106 -5.53 1.92 -13.80
C MET A 106 -6.13 0.52 -13.70
N LEU A 107 -6.68 0.12 -12.55
CA LEU A 107 -7.41 -1.16 -12.42
C LEU A 107 -8.58 -1.24 -13.38
N THR A 108 -9.42 -0.22 -13.44
CA THR A 108 -10.54 -0.17 -14.40
C THR A 108 -10.05 -0.25 -15.85
N THR A 109 -8.97 0.45 -16.19
CA THR A 109 -8.38 0.39 -17.53
C THR A 109 -7.88 -1.02 -17.87
N TYR A 110 -7.23 -1.68 -16.92
CA TYR A 110 -6.82 -3.07 -17.06
C TYR A 110 -8.01 -4.02 -17.26
N GLU A 111 -9.06 -3.86 -16.47
CA GLU A 111 -10.28 -4.69 -16.57
C GLU A 111 -11.01 -4.51 -17.89
N LEU A 112 -10.94 -3.33 -18.50
CA LEU A 112 -11.50 -3.05 -19.83
C LEU A 112 -10.64 -3.62 -20.98
N ALA A 113 -9.38 -3.94 -20.72
CA ALA A 113 -8.47 -4.52 -21.72
C ALA A 113 -8.47 -6.07 -21.72
N LEU A 114 -9.08 -6.70 -20.72
CA LEU A 114 -9.32 -8.15 -20.65
C LEU A 114 -10.47 -8.60 -21.55
#